data_AF-A0A3D2SB62-F1
#
_entry.id   AF-A0A3D2SB62-F1
#
_cell.length_a   1.000
_cell.length_b   1.000
_cell.length_c   1.000
_cell.angle_alpha   90.00
_cell.angle_beta   90.00
_cell.angle_gamma   90.00
#
_symmetry.space_group_name_H-M   'P 1'
#
loop_
_entity.id
_entity.type
_entity.pdbx_description
1 polymer ?
#
loop_
_entity_poly.entity_id
_entity_poly.type
_entity_poly.pdbx_seq_one_letter_code
_entity_poly.pdbx_strand_id
1 'polypeptide(L)'
;MDDTLMHISPIDGRYKDKVKELEQYFSEYALFKYRLYVEIEYFISLTEIPLPQLAQFDHNKRSDLRSIYKKFTPVECRRIKEIERTINHDVKAVEYYIKEAFDKLGLEQYKEFIHFGLTSQDINNTAVPISFKDALLDVYAPIFEDIIGTLSDLAGSWGHIPMLARTHGQPASPTMLGKEIRVFIERLNQQRNLLNAVPFCAKFGGATGNFNAHFVAYPDVDWIMFADQFVSN
;
A
#
# COMPACT_ATOMS: atom_id res chain seq x y z
N MET A 1 8.31 27.93 -7.83
CA MET A 1 8.45 26.84 -8.81
C MET A 1 9.35 25.81 -8.16
N ASP A 2 8.90 24.56 -8.11
CA ASP A 2 9.67 23.44 -7.61
C ASP A 2 10.69 23.04 -8.69
N ASP A 3 11.96 23.42 -8.51
CA ASP A 3 13.01 23.13 -9.48
C ASP A 3 13.66 21.79 -9.17
N THR A 4 13.39 20.80 -10.02
CA THR A 4 13.95 19.44 -9.92
C THR A 4 15.48 19.39 -9.85
N LEU A 5 16.19 20.43 -10.32
CA LEU A 5 17.66 20.54 -10.22
C LEU A 5 18.15 20.77 -8.79
N MET A 6 17.29 21.27 -7.90
CA MET A 6 17.59 21.55 -6.50
C MET A 6 17.24 20.40 -5.56
N HIS A 7 16.62 19.33 -6.07
CA HIS A 7 16.28 18.15 -5.26
C HIS A 7 17.55 17.38 -4.87
N ILE A 8 17.65 17.01 -3.59
CA ILE A 8 18.78 16.24 -3.05
C ILE A 8 18.78 14.82 -3.64
N SER A 9 17.61 14.19 -3.68
CA SER A 9 17.42 12.84 -4.21
C SER A 9 17.27 12.89 -5.73
N PRO A 10 18.03 12.08 -6.50
CA PRO A 10 17.85 12.00 -7.94
C PRO A 10 16.56 11.29 -8.34
N ILE A 11 15.93 10.52 -7.43
CA ILE A 11 14.62 9.88 -7.65
C ILE A 11 13.56 10.95 -7.90
N ASP A 12 13.57 12.03 -7.12
CA ASP A 12 12.63 13.14 -7.22
C ASP A 12 13.08 14.21 -8.23
N GLY A 13 14.30 14.09 -8.76
CA GLY A 13 14.90 15.03 -9.72
C GLY A 13 15.17 14.36 -11.07
N ARG A 14 16.44 14.02 -11.32
CA ARG A 14 16.93 13.44 -12.60
C ARG A 14 16.11 12.26 -13.12
N TYR A 15 15.59 11.41 -12.24
CA TYR A 15 14.88 10.18 -12.58
C TYR A 15 13.37 10.26 -12.37
N LYS A 16 12.82 11.45 -12.04
CA LYS A 16 11.40 11.62 -11.70
C LYS A 16 10.47 11.03 -12.75
N ASP A 17 10.73 11.29 -14.03
CA ASP A 17 9.91 10.77 -15.14
C ASP A 17 9.88 9.24 -15.23
N LYS A 18 10.86 8.54 -14.63
CA LYS A 18 10.95 7.07 -14.61
C LYS A 18 10.22 6.43 -13.44
N VAL A 19 9.93 7.21 -12.40
CA VAL A 19 9.41 6.70 -11.12
C VAL A 19 8.16 7.45 -10.64
N LYS A 20 7.67 8.44 -11.40
CA LYS A 20 6.50 9.27 -11.05
C LYS A 20 5.27 8.45 -10.65
N GLU A 21 5.08 7.27 -11.25
CA GLU A 21 3.95 6.38 -10.94
C GLU A 21 4.03 5.81 -9.53
N LEU A 22 5.21 5.78 -8.91
CA LEU A 22 5.41 5.37 -7.53
C LEU A 22 5.00 6.45 -6.52
N GLU A 23 4.84 7.71 -6.94
CA GLU A 23 4.42 8.80 -6.05
C GLU A 23 3.04 8.52 -5.43
N GLN A 24 2.15 7.83 -6.14
CA GLN A 24 0.82 7.50 -5.62
C GLN A 24 0.81 6.39 -4.55
N TYR A 25 1.96 5.75 -4.30
CA TYR A 25 2.12 4.67 -3.31
C TYR A 25 3.12 5.01 -2.19
N PHE A 26 4.21 5.74 -2.50
CA PHE A 26 5.33 5.95 -1.57
C PHE A 26 5.63 7.41 -1.23
N SER A 27 4.83 8.37 -1.72
CA SER A 27 4.92 9.75 -1.23
C SER A 27 4.24 9.92 0.12
N GLU A 28 4.53 11.03 0.82
CA GLU A 28 3.79 11.40 2.03
C GLU A 28 2.29 11.57 1.76
N TYR A 29 1.93 12.10 0.58
CA TYR A 29 0.55 12.17 0.11
C TYR A 29 -0.10 10.78 0.04
N ALA A 30 0.60 9.81 -0.55
CA ALA A 30 0.13 8.43 -0.63
C ALA A 30 -0.02 7.81 0.75
N LEU A 31 0.95 8.02 1.64
CA LEU A 31 0.88 7.53 3.02
C LEU A 31 -0.37 8.04 3.73
N PHE A 32 -0.71 9.33 3.62
CA PHE A 32 -1.95 9.85 4.18
C PHE A 32 -3.19 9.25 3.51
N LYS A 33 -3.19 9.09 2.18
CA LYS A 33 -4.31 8.46 1.46
C LYS A 33 -4.58 7.04 1.95
N TYR A 34 -3.54 6.22 2.14
CA TYR A 34 -3.66 4.86 2.66
C TYR A 34 -4.04 4.82 4.14
N ARG A 35 -3.56 5.78 4.96
CA ARG A 35 -4.00 5.91 6.36
C ARG A 35 -5.50 6.24 6.45
N LEU A 36 -5.97 7.18 5.63
CA LEU A 36 -7.40 7.49 5.51
C LEU A 36 -8.22 6.28 5.07
N TYR A 37 -7.72 5.53 4.09
CA TYR A 37 -8.36 4.29 3.64
C TYR A 37 -8.56 3.32 4.80
N VAL A 38 -7.50 3.00 5.55
CA VAL A 38 -7.57 2.04 6.67
C VAL A 38 -8.51 2.52 7.77
N GLU A 39 -8.42 3.79 8.20
CA GLU A 39 -9.29 4.34 9.24
C GLU A 39 -10.77 4.32 8.86
N ILE A 40 -11.08 4.71 7.62
CA ILE A 40 -12.46 4.74 7.13
C ILE A 40 -13.03 3.34 6.97
N GLU A 41 -12.29 2.41 6.37
CA GLU A 41 -12.76 1.02 6.22
C GLU A 41 -12.85 0.31 7.57
N TYR A 42 -11.97 0.62 8.53
CA TYR A 42 -12.08 0.13 9.89
C TYR A 42 -13.38 0.61 10.56
N PHE A 43 -13.67 1.92 10.49
CA PHE A 43 -14.92 2.46 11.00
C PHE A 43 -16.13 1.79 10.34
N ILE A 44 -16.12 1.64 9.00
CA ILE A 44 -17.19 0.95 8.27
C ILE A 44 -17.37 -0.48 8.78
N SER A 45 -16.27 -1.21 9.01
CA SER A 45 -16.30 -2.58 9.53
C SER A 45 -16.86 -2.65 10.96
N LEU A 46 -16.55 -1.66 11.81
CA LEU A 46 -17.18 -1.56 13.14
C LEU A 46 -18.70 -1.38 13.07
N THR A 47 -19.23 -0.74 12.02
CA THR A 47 -20.69 -0.63 11.83
C THR A 47 -21.35 -1.95 11.45
N GLU A 48 -20.58 -2.98 11.07
CA GLU A 48 -21.11 -4.30 10.66
C GLU A 48 -21.27 -5.28 11.82
N ILE A 49 -20.72 -4.95 12.98
CA ILE A 49 -20.87 -5.72 14.21
C ILE A 49 -21.86 -5.02 15.16
N PRO A 50 -22.52 -5.75 16.08
CA PRO A 50 -23.62 -5.23 16.89
C PRO A 50 -23.15 -4.34 18.06
N LEU A 51 -22.36 -3.31 17.78
CA LEU A 51 -21.95 -2.31 18.77
C LEU A 51 -23.13 -1.37 19.07
N PRO A 52 -23.59 -1.24 20.33
CA PRO A 52 -24.80 -0.48 20.66
C PRO A 52 -24.80 0.96 20.14
N GLN A 53 -23.64 1.63 20.21
CA GLN A 53 -23.48 3.03 19.80
C GLN A 53 -23.46 3.21 18.28
N LEU A 54 -23.19 2.15 17.52
CA LEU A 54 -23.20 2.17 16.05
C LEU A 54 -24.44 1.50 15.45
N ALA A 55 -25.33 0.93 16.28
CA ALA A 55 -26.50 0.18 15.84
C ALA A 55 -27.49 0.99 14.99
N GLN A 56 -27.49 2.32 15.11
CA GLN A 56 -28.34 3.24 14.34
C GLN A 56 -27.60 3.89 13.16
N PHE A 57 -26.41 3.42 12.82
CA PHE A 57 -25.64 3.97 11.70
C PHE A 57 -26.37 3.73 10.38
N ASP A 58 -26.59 4.81 9.61
CA ASP A 58 -27.18 4.71 8.27
C ASP A 58 -26.15 4.16 7.28
N HIS A 59 -26.27 2.89 6.93
CA HIS A 59 -25.36 2.23 5.99
C HIS A 59 -25.35 2.84 4.58
N ASN A 60 -26.34 3.68 4.20
CA ASN A 60 -26.29 4.41 2.94
C ASN A 60 -25.15 5.45 2.90
N LYS A 61 -24.64 5.87 4.07
CA LYS A 61 -23.51 6.81 4.19
C LYS A 61 -22.15 6.19 3.89
N ARG A 62 -22.06 4.87 3.66
CA ARG A 62 -20.80 4.19 3.33
C ARG A 62 -20.12 4.75 2.09
N SER A 63 -20.88 5.10 1.05
CA SER A 63 -20.30 5.72 -0.16
C SER A 63 -19.71 7.09 0.14
N ASP A 64 -20.37 7.86 0.99
CA ASP A 64 -19.93 9.20 1.39
C ASP A 64 -18.62 9.12 2.20
N LEU A 65 -18.54 8.16 3.14
CA LEU A 65 -17.32 7.89 3.90
C LEU A 65 -16.17 7.47 2.98
N ARG A 66 -16.40 6.52 2.07
CA ARG A 66 -15.39 6.09 1.10
C ARG A 66 -14.96 7.20 0.16
N SER A 67 -15.81 8.21 -0.07
CA SER A 67 -15.47 9.35 -0.89
C SER A 67 -14.32 10.19 -0.29
N ILE A 68 -14.11 10.13 1.03
CA ILE A 68 -13.04 10.86 1.74
C ILE A 68 -11.67 10.46 1.21
N TYR A 69 -11.37 9.16 1.09
CA TYR A 69 -10.09 8.70 0.55
C TYR A 69 -10.10 8.57 -0.98
N LYS A 70 -11.26 8.31 -1.61
CA LYS A 70 -11.37 8.19 -3.08
C LYS A 70 -11.21 9.51 -3.81
N LYS A 71 -11.68 10.62 -3.22
CA LYS A 71 -11.57 11.98 -3.76
C LYS A 71 -10.48 12.79 -3.07
N PHE A 72 -9.57 12.13 -2.35
CA PHE A 72 -8.45 12.79 -1.71
C PHE A 72 -7.56 13.48 -2.75
N THR A 73 -7.16 14.72 -2.49
CA THR A 73 -6.29 15.51 -3.36
C THR A 73 -5.19 16.21 -2.55
N PRO A 74 -4.20 16.85 -3.20
CA PRO A 74 -3.18 17.63 -2.50
C PRO A 74 -3.76 18.77 -1.62
N VAL A 75 -5.00 19.20 -1.84
CA VAL A 75 -5.67 20.20 -0.98
C VAL A 75 -5.95 19.60 0.39
N GLU A 76 -6.59 18.43 0.45
CA GLU A 76 -6.89 17.72 1.70
C GLU A 76 -5.61 17.28 2.40
N CYS A 77 -4.59 16.84 1.66
CA CYS A 77 -3.28 16.50 2.22
C CYS A 77 -2.64 17.69 2.93
N ARG A 78 -2.72 18.90 2.37
CA ARG A 78 -2.23 20.12 3.04
C ARG A 78 -3.01 20.40 4.32
N ARG A 79 -4.32 20.16 4.33
CA ARG A 79 -5.14 20.29 5.55
C ARG A 79 -4.64 19.36 6.67
N ILE A 80 -4.30 18.11 6.35
CA ILE A 80 -3.71 17.19 7.32
C ILE A 80 -2.37 17.71 7.85
N LYS A 81 -1.48 18.21 6.98
CA LYS A 81 -0.20 18.83 7.41
C LYS A 81 -0.40 20.06 8.31
N GLU A 82 -1.44 20.86 8.08
CA GLU A 82 -1.77 22.00 8.94
C GLU A 82 -2.16 21.53 10.34
N ILE A 83 -2.99 20.50 10.44
CA ILE A 83 -3.38 19.89 11.72
C ILE A 83 -2.15 19.27 12.42
N GLU A 84 -1.31 18.56 11.66
CA GLU A 84 -0.09 17.94 12.17
C GLU A 84 0.88 18.97 12.76
N ARG A 85 1.02 20.16 12.17
CA ARG A 85 1.86 21.23 12.72
C ARG A 85 1.44 21.67 14.13
N THR A 86 0.16 21.52 14.48
CA THR A 86 -0.33 21.84 15.83
C THR A 86 -0.11 20.68 16.81
N ILE A 87 -0.24 19.44 16.35
CA ILE A 87 -0.26 18.24 17.21
C ILE A 87 1.12 17.56 17.30
N ASN A 88 1.98 17.79 16.32
CA ASN A 88 3.27 17.14 16.12
C ASN A 88 3.16 15.59 16.10
N HIS A 89 2.06 15.07 15.54
CA HIS A 89 1.82 13.65 15.35
C HIS A 89 0.95 13.41 14.11
N ASP A 90 1.51 12.67 13.14
CA ASP A 90 0.95 12.45 11.81
C ASP A 90 -0.36 11.64 11.78
N VAL A 91 -0.41 10.47 12.44
CA VAL A 91 -1.63 9.64 12.51
C VAL A 91 -2.74 10.35 13.26
N LYS A 92 -2.42 11.05 14.35
CA LYS A 92 -3.42 11.84 15.09
C LYS A 92 -4.00 12.95 14.20
N ALA A 93 -3.20 13.58 13.34
CA ALA A 93 -3.70 14.56 12.38
C ALA A 93 -4.70 13.97 11.38
N VAL A 94 -4.49 12.71 10.95
CA VAL A 94 -5.46 11.97 10.13
C VAL A 94 -6.77 11.77 10.88
N GLU A 95 -6.74 11.34 12.15
CA GLU A 95 -7.95 11.18 12.98
C GLU A 95 -8.76 12.49 13.07
N TYR A 96 -8.09 13.62 13.34
CA TYR A 96 -8.74 14.93 13.40
C TYR A 96 -9.34 15.35 12.05
N TYR A 97 -8.64 15.09 10.95
CA TYR A 97 -9.18 15.36 9.61
C TYR A 97 -10.45 14.53 9.32
N ILE A 98 -10.48 13.25 9.72
CA ILE A 98 -11.68 12.42 9.58
C ILE A 98 -12.82 12.95 10.46
N LYS A 99 -12.51 13.41 11.69
CA LYS A 99 -13.50 14.06 12.57
C LYS A 99 -14.10 15.32 11.92
N GLU A 100 -13.30 16.16 11.25
CA GLU A 100 -13.82 17.30 10.48
C GLU A 100 -14.70 16.87 9.30
N ALA A 101 -14.38 15.73 8.66
CA ALA A 101 -15.22 15.19 7.58
C ALA A 101 -16.55 14.65 8.12
N PHE A 102 -16.55 14.03 9.30
CA PHE A 102 -17.77 13.55 9.96
C PHE A 102 -18.74 14.69 10.33
N ASP A 103 -18.24 15.85 10.77
CA ASP A 103 -19.08 17.04 10.97
C ASP A 103 -19.83 17.43 9.70
N LYS A 104 -19.13 17.47 8.57
CA LYS A 104 -19.72 17.87 7.29
C LYS A 104 -20.78 16.89 6.79
N LEU A 105 -20.72 15.64 7.24
CA LEU A 105 -21.64 14.57 6.87
C LEU A 105 -22.80 14.40 7.85
N GLY A 106 -22.83 15.14 8.97
CA GLY A 106 -23.82 15.00 10.04
C GLY A 106 -23.65 13.70 10.84
N LEU A 107 -22.40 13.26 11.06
CA LEU A 107 -22.04 12.02 11.74
C LEU A 107 -21.36 12.26 13.09
N GLU A 108 -21.62 13.41 13.72
CA GLU A 108 -20.94 13.88 14.92
C GLU A 108 -21.03 12.89 16.08
N GLN A 109 -22.18 12.22 16.23
CA GLN A 109 -22.41 11.22 17.27
C GLN A 109 -21.49 9.98 17.17
N TYR A 110 -20.90 9.73 16.00
CA TYR A 110 -20.05 8.55 15.76
C TYR A 110 -18.55 8.86 15.80
N LYS A 111 -18.15 10.13 16.01
CA LYS A 111 -16.76 10.57 15.93
C LYS A 111 -15.80 9.87 16.88
N GLU A 112 -16.26 9.52 18.07
CA GLU A 112 -15.41 8.87 19.07
C GLU A 112 -15.12 7.39 18.74
N PHE A 113 -15.73 6.86 17.68
CA PHE A 113 -15.37 5.56 17.12
C PHE A 113 -14.29 5.63 16.03
N ILE A 114 -13.91 6.82 15.58
CA ILE A 114 -12.74 7.00 14.70
C ILE A 114 -11.50 6.62 15.51
N HIS A 115 -10.64 5.75 14.96
CA HIS A 115 -9.48 5.19 15.65
C HIS A 115 -9.80 4.41 16.95
N PHE A 116 -11.04 3.91 17.11
CA PHE A 116 -11.46 3.22 18.34
C PHE A 116 -10.55 2.03 18.70
N GLY A 117 -9.96 2.09 19.89
CA GLY A 117 -9.11 1.01 20.45
C GLY A 117 -7.78 0.79 19.72
N LEU A 118 -7.53 1.50 18.62
CA LEU A 118 -6.35 1.32 17.80
C LEU A 118 -5.11 1.98 18.40
N THR A 119 -3.96 1.57 17.89
CA THR A 119 -2.73 2.33 17.97
C THR A 119 -2.29 2.79 16.58
N SER A 120 -1.47 3.84 16.51
CA SER A 120 -0.87 4.33 15.26
C SER A 120 -0.23 3.24 14.41
N GLN A 121 0.30 2.18 15.04
CA GLN A 121 0.91 1.04 14.34
C GLN A 121 -0.11 0.09 13.69
N ASP A 122 -1.36 0.04 14.13
CA ASP A 122 -2.41 -0.71 13.42
C ASP A 122 -2.69 -0.07 12.06
N ILE A 123 -2.67 1.27 12.01
CA ILE A 123 -2.83 2.01 10.76
C ILE A 123 -1.59 1.86 9.89
N ASN A 124 -0.39 2.12 10.43
CA ASN A 124 0.84 2.08 9.64
C ASN A 124 1.16 0.68 9.10
N ASN A 125 1.04 -0.36 9.92
CA ASN A 125 1.30 -1.75 9.52
C ASN A 125 0.15 -2.39 8.75
N THR A 126 -0.81 -1.59 8.30
CA THR A 126 -1.84 -1.98 7.32
C THR A 126 -1.72 -1.11 6.07
N ALA A 127 -1.60 0.21 6.23
CA ALA A 127 -1.43 1.17 5.14
C ALA A 127 -0.17 0.89 4.31
N VAL A 128 0.98 0.61 4.95
CA VAL A 128 2.25 0.36 4.25
C VAL A 128 2.24 -0.98 3.50
N PRO A 129 1.81 -2.12 4.08
CA PRO A 129 1.67 -3.36 3.32
C PRO A 129 0.74 -3.25 2.12
N ILE A 130 -0.38 -2.51 2.23
CA ILE A 130 -1.29 -2.30 1.10
C ILE A 130 -0.64 -1.40 0.04
N SER A 131 0.01 -0.29 0.41
CA SER A 131 0.69 0.55 -0.58
C SER A 131 1.82 -0.19 -1.31
N PHE A 132 2.52 -1.07 -0.59
CA PHE A 132 3.53 -1.96 -1.17
C PHE A 132 2.91 -3.00 -2.10
N LYS A 133 1.80 -3.64 -1.71
CA LYS A 133 1.03 -4.57 -2.54
C LYS A 133 0.61 -3.91 -3.85
N ASP A 134 -0.02 -2.74 -3.76
CA ASP A 134 -0.53 -2.05 -4.94
C ASP A 134 0.63 -1.60 -5.85
N ALA A 135 1.70 -1.01 -5.30
CA ALA A 135 2.88 -0.67 -6.09
C ALA A 135 3.53 -1.89 -6.77
N LEU A 136 3.56 -3.04 -6.07
CA LEU A 136 4.12 -4.27 -6.59
C LEU A 136 3.27 -4.80 -7.75
N LEU A 137 1.95 -4.82 -7.60
CA LEU A 137 1.02 -5.40 -8.59
C LEU A 137 0.76 -4.46 -9.77
N ASP A 138 0.62 -3.16 -9.53
CA ASP A 138 0.21 -2.19 -10.55
C ASP A 138 1.40 -1.65 -11.35
N VAL A 139 2.61 -1.61 -10.78
CA VAL A 139 3.79 -0.98 -11.40
C VAL A 139 4.93 -1.98 -11.60
N TYR A 140 5.42 -2.58 -10.51
CA TYR A 140 6.64 -3.38 -10.59
C TYR A 140 6.45 -4.68 -11.38
N ALA A 141 5.41 -5.46 -11.09
CA ALA A 141 5.16 -6.74 -11.73
C ALA A 141 4.95 -6.61 -13.25
N PRO A 142 4.15 -5.66 -13.77
CA PRO A 142 4.03 -5.44 -15.21
C PRO A 142 5.38 -5.13 -15.88
N ILE A 143 6.20 -4.24 -15.30
CA ILE A 143 7.53 -3.92 -15.83
C ILE A 143 8.44 -5.15 -15.83
N PHE A 144 8.36 -5.97 -14.79
CA PHE A 144 9.14 -7.21 -14.69
C PHE A 144 8.72 -8.23 -15.76
N GLU A 145 7.42 -8.37 -16.03
CA GLU A 145 6.89 -9.18 -17.12
C GLU A 145 7.32 -8.66 -18.49
N ASP A 146 7.29 -7.35 -18.71
CA ASP A 146 7.76 -6.73 -19.97
C ASP A 146 9.23 -7.03 -20.24
N ILE A 147 10.07 -7.05 -19.20
CA ILE A 147 11.48 -7.45 -19.32
C ILE A 147 11.60 -8.91 -19.71
N ILE A 148 10.84 -9.81 -19.08
CA ILE A 148 10.84 -11.24 -19.44
C ILE A 148 10.36 -11.43 -20.87
N GLY A 149 9.30 -10.73 -21.29
CA GLY A 149 8.78 -10.76 -22.66
C GLY A 149 9.83 -10.29 -23.67
N THR A 150 10.45 -9.13 -23.43
CA THR A 150 11.54 -8.59 -24.26
C THR A 150 12.69 -9.60 -24.38
N LEU A 151 13.14 -10.19 -23.27
CA LEU A 151 14.20 -11.19 -23.31
C LEU A 151 13.77 -12.46 -24.05
N SER A 152 12.50 -12.85 -23.96
CA SER A 152 11.94 -14.02 -24.64
C SER A 152 11.91 -13.82 -26.16
N ASP A 153 11.55 -12.62 -26.63
CA ASP A 153 11.57 -12.26 -28.05
C ASP A 153 12.99 -12.26 -28.61
N LEU A 154 13.94 -11.70 -27.87
CA LEU A 154 15.37 -11.74 -28.22
C LEU A 154 15.91 -13.17 -28.24
N ALA A 155 15.56 -13.97 -27.22
CA ALA A 155 15.98 -15.37 -27.14
C ALA A 155 15.41 -16.22 -28.28
N GLY A 156 14.18 -15.94 -28.73
CA GLY A 156 13.55 -16.58 -29.88
C GLY A 156 14.23 -16.18 -31.19
N SER A 157 14.36 -14.88 -31.44
CA SER A 157 14.98 -14.35 -32.67
C SER A 157 16.45 -14.76 -32.83
N TRP A 158 17.18 -14.92 -31.72
CA TRP A 158 18.58 -15.35 -31.72
C TRP A 158 18.78 -16.84 -31.46
N GLY A 159 17.71 -17.64 -31.49
CA GLY A 159 17.74 -19.07 -31.15
C GLY A 159 18.65 -19.92 -32.04
N HIS A 160 18.89 -19.50 -33.29
CA HIS A 160 19.71 -20.22 -34.26
C HIS A 160 21.08 -19.58 -34.52
N ILE A 161 21.47 -18.54 -33.76
CA ILE A 161 22.75 -17.86 -33.95
C ILE A 161 23.82 -18.60 -33.12
N PRO A 162 24.77 -19.33 -33.75
CA PRO A 162 25.87 -19.94 -33.03
C PRO A 162 26.84 -18.87 -32.52
N MET A 163 27.39 -19.09 -31.33
CA MET A 163 28.34 -18.18 -30.68
C MET A 163 29.48 -18.98 -30.04
N LEU A 164 30.71 -18.51 -30.18
CA LEU A 164 31.86 -19.06 -29.46
C LEU A 164 31.69 -18.78 -27.96
N ALA A 165 31.49 -19.83 -27.17
CA ALA A 165 31.38 -19.69 -25.72
C ALA A 165 32.75 -19.37 -25.09
N ARG A 166 32.73 -18.78 -23.90
CA ARG A 166 33.93 -18.52 -23.09
C ARG A 166 33.76 -19.04 -21.67
N THR A 167 34.67 -19.91 -21.25
CA THR A 167 34.81 -20.36 -19.85
C THR A 167 36.15 -19.89 -19.32
N HIS A 168 36.17 -19.28 -18.12
CA HIS A 168 37.36 -18.57 -17.62
C HIS A 168 37.91 -17.52 -18.62
N GLY A 169 37.03 -16.95 -19.44
CA GLY A 169 37.40 -16.01 -20.52
C GLY A 169 38.01 -16.66 -21.77
N GLN A 170 38.32 -17.96 -21.75
CA GLN A 170 38.96 -18.69 -22.85
C GLN A 170 37.92 -19.35 -23.78
N PRO A 171 38.21 -19.50 -25.09
CA PRO A 171 37.34 -20.20 -26.03
C PRO A 171 36.93 -21.60 -25.57
N ALA A 172 35.66 -21.92 -25.69
CA ALA A 172 35.08 -23.22 -25.35
C ALA A 172 34.15 -23.72 -26.47
N SER A 173 33.54 -24.90 -26.27
CA SER A 173 32.55 -25.44 -27.21
C SER A 173 31.45 -24.42 -27.53
N PRO A 174 31.03 -24.26 -28.80
CA PRO A 174 30.01 -23.29 -29.19
C PRO A 174 28.68 -23.45 -28.43
N THR A 175 27.96 -22.35 -28.28
CA THR A 175 26.58 -22.26 -27.75
C THR A 175 25.68 -21.54 -28.76
N MET A 176 24.41 -21.35 -28.44
CA MET A 176 23.50 -20.46 -29.18
C MET A 176 23.28 -19.18 -28.40
N LEU A 177 23.34 -18.02 -29.06
CA LEU A 177 23.13 -16.72 -28.41
C LEU A 177 21.77 -16.66 -27.70
N GLY A 178 20.69 -17.10 -28.38
CA GLY A 178 19.37 -17.16 -27.77
C GLY A 178 19.30 -18.11 -26.55
N LYS A 179 20.05 -19.22 -26.57
CA LYS A 179 20.13 -20.13 -25.41
C LYS A 179 20.79 -19.45 -24.20
N GLU A 180 21.80 -18.61 -24.40
CA GLU A 180 22.42 -17.87 -23.29
C GLU A 180 21.46 -16.84 -22.67
N ILE A 181 20.60 -16.20 -23.47
CA ILE A 181 19.53 -15.34 -22.94
C ILE A 181 18.49 -16.16 -22.15
N ARG A 182 18.13 -17.36 -22.62
CA ARG A 182 17.19 -18.26 -21.90
C ARG A 182 17.64 -18.62 -20.49
N VAL A 183 18.95 -18.70 -20.24
CA VAL A 183 19.47 -18.94 -18.88
C VAL A 183 19.04 -17.82 -17.92
N PHE A 184 19.00 -16.56 -18.38
CA PHE A 184 18.52 -15.45 -17.57
C PHE A 184 17.01 -15.48 -17.38
N ILE A 185 16.25 -15.79 -18.43
CA ILE A 185 14.78 -15.93 -18.37
C ILE A 185 14.39 -16.98 -17.32
N GLU A 186 15.03 -18.15 -17.36
CA GLU A 186 14.77 -19.22 -16.37
C GLU A 186 15.00 -18.71 -14.94
N ARG A 187 16.14 -18.05 -14.69
CA ARG A 187 16.46 -17.51 -13.36
C ARG A 187 15.45 -16.44 -12.92
N LEU A 188 15.05 -15.54 -13.81
CA LEU A 188 14.06 -14.50 -13.53
C LEU A 188 12.69 -15.11 -13.19
N ASN A 189 12.24 -16.10 -13.95
CA ASN A 189 11.00 -16.82 -13.68
C ASN A 189 11.01 -17.49 -12.30
N GLN A 190 12.12 -18.10 -11.89
CA GLN A 190 12.23 -18.68 -10.56
C GLN A 190 12.16 -17.60 -9.47
N GLN A 191 12.80 -16.44 -9.64
CA GLN A 191 12.71 -15.35 -8.66
C GLN A 191 11.31 -14.74 -8.59
N ARG A 192 10.62 -14.61 -9.72
CA ARG A 192 9.22 -14.18 -9.78
C ARG A 192 8.32 -15.12 -8.98
N ASN A 193 8.49 -16.43 -9.16
CA ASN A 193 7.69 -17.42 -8.44
C ASN A 193 7.90 -17.29 -6.92
N LEU A 194 9.13 -17.03 -6.47
CA LEU A 194 9.42 -16.79 -5.06
C LEU A 194 8.79 -15.49 -4.55
N LEU A 195 8.87 -14.40 -5.33
CA LEU A 195 8.26 -13.12 -4.98
C LEU A 195 6.75 -13.24 -4.83
N ASN A 196 6.09 -13.90 -5.78
CA ASN A 196 4.64 -14.11 -5.78
C ASN A 196 4.16 -15.05 -4.66
N ALA A 197 5.06 -15.84 -4.08
CA ALA A 197 4.74 -16.73 -2.96
C ALA A 197 4.76 -16.00 -1.60
N VAL A 198 5.26 -14.77 -1.52
CA VAL A 198 5.28 -13.99 -0.27
C VAL A 198 3.90 -13.38 -0.03
N PRO A 199 3.20 -13.72 1.07
CA PRO A 199 1.91 -13.13 1.39
C PRO A 199 2.05 -11.68 1.84
N PHE A 200 1.11 -10.83 1.42
CA PHE A 200 0.96 -9.49 1.99
C PHE A 200 0.28 -9.59 3.35
N CYS A 201 1.05 -9.39 4.42
CA CYS A 201 0.57 -9.48 5.79
C CYS A 201 0.43 -8.08 6.40
N ALA A 202 -0.57 -7.92 7.27
CA ALA A 202 -0.77 -6.73 8.08
C ALA A 202 -0.80 -7.09 9.57
N LYS A 203 -0.53 -6.10 10.43
CA LYS A 203 -0.74 -6.24 11.88
C LYS A 203 -1.87 -5.31 12.31
N PHE A 204 -2.84 -5.89 13.01
CA PHE A 204 -3.97 -5.17 13.57
C PHE A 204 -4.31 -5.77 14.94
N GLY A 205 -4.10 -5.03 16.04
CA GLY A 205 -4.15 -5.62 17.39
C GLY A 205 -4.10 -4.65 18.57
N GLY A 206 -4.20 -3.35 18.36
CA GLY A 206 -4.08 -2.35 19.42
C GLY A 206 -2.65 -2.16 19.92
N ALA A 207 -2.53 -1.37 20.99
CA ALA A 207 -1.25 -0.82 21.50
C ALA A 207 -0.09 -1.82 21.61
N THR A 208 -0.34 -3.01 22.17
CA THR A 208 0.67 -4.06 22.37
C THR A 208 0.33 -5.37 21.67
N GLY A 209 -0.64 -5.35 20.74
CA GLY A 209 -1.01 -6.51 19.92
C GLY A 209 -1.96 -7.51 20.57
N ASN A 210 -2.60 -7.16 21.70
CA ASN A 210 -3.51 -8.07 22.41
C ASN A 210 -4.96 -7.55 22.52
N PHE A 211 -5.35 -6.55 21.72
CA PHE A 211 -6.71 -5.97 21.72
C PHE A 211 -7.22 -5.51 23.09
N ASN A 212 -6.33 -5.11 24.01
CA ASN A 212 -6.70 -4.79 25.40
C ASN A 212 -7.83 -3.75 25.49
N ALA A 213 -7.73 -2.67 24.72
CA ALA A 213 -8.73 -1.60 24.72
C ALA A 213 -10.09 -2.08 24.19
N HIS A 214 -10.07 -2.85 23.09
CA HIS A 214 -11.26 -3.44 22.49
C HIS A 214 -11.96 -4.41 23.44
N PHE A 215 -11.20 -5.34 24.05
CA PHE A 215 -11.74 -6.36 24.94
C PHE A 215 -12.34 -5.75 26.22
N VAL A 216 -11.70 -4.72 26.80
CA VAL A 216 -12.24 -4.03 27.97
C VAL A 216 -13.57 -3.33 27.66
N ALA A 217 -13.71 -2.76 26.46
CA ALA A 217 -14.92 -2.06 26.07
C ALA A 217 -16.05 -3.00 25.63
N TYR A 218 -15.71 -4.07 24.90
CA TYR A 218 -16.66 -5.04 24.34
C TYR A 218 -16.10 -6.46 24.44
N PRO A 219 -16.28 -7.13 25.61
CA PRO A 219 -15.69 -8.44 25.87
C PRO A 219 -16.33 -9.59 25.09
N ASP A 220 -17.57 -9.41 24.63
CA ASP A 220 -18.34 -10.45 23.92
C ASP A 220 -18.06 -10.48 22.40
N VAL A 221 -17.25 -9.55 21.89
CA VAL A 221 -16.86 -9.50 20.47
C VAL A 221 -15.58 -10.30 20.26
N ASP A 222 -15.58 -11.20 19.28
CA ASP A 222 -14.38 -11.89 18.83
C ASP A 222 -13.52 -10.95 17.98
N TRP A 223 -12.63 -10.21 18.65
CA TRP A 223 -11.76 -9.21 18.02
C TRP A 223 -10.68 -9.82 17.12
N ILE A 224 -10.30 -11.08 17.35
CA ILE A 224 -9.34 -11.79 16.48
C ILE A 224 -10.02 -12.10 15.15
N MET A 225 -11.20 -12.73 15.19
CA MET A 225 -11.96 -13.02 13.96
C MET A 225 -12.34 -11.73 13.22
N PHE A 226 -12.75 -10.68 13.94
CA PHE A 226 -13.04 -9.37 13.35
C PHE A 226 -11.82 -8.82 12.60
N ALA A 227 -10.64 -8.86 13.23
CA ALA A 227 -9.43 -8.32 12.63
C ALA A 227 -8.96 -9.14 11.43
N ASP A 228 -9.00 -10.47 11.51
CA ASP A 228 -8.67 -11.37 10.40
C ASP A 228 -9.56 -11.10 9.18
N GLN A 229 -10.87 -10.92 9.40
CA GLN A 229 -11.80 -10.55 8.33
C GLN A 229 -11.51 -9.15 7.79
N PHE A 230 -11.24 -8.17 8.66
CA PHE A 230 -10.92 -6.81 8.25
C PHE A 230 -9.68 -6.72 7.36
N VAL A 231 -8.57 -7.38 7.75
CA VAL A 231 -7.31 -7.31 6.99
C VAL A 231 -7.28 -8.21 5.76
N SER A 232 -8.21 -9.17 5.64
CA SER A 232 -8.30 -10.08 4.49
C SER A 232 -9.17 -9.54 3.34
N ASN A 233 -9.88 -8.43 3.56
CA ASN A 233 -10.79 -7.82 2.58
C ASN A 233 -10.08 -7.00 1.48
#